data_AF-A0A2W4NWG9-F1
#
_entry.id   AF-A0A2W4NWG9-F1
#
_cell.length_a   1.000
_cell.length_b   1.000
_cell.length_c   1.000
_cell.angle_alpha   90.00
_cell.angle_beta   90.00
_cell.angle_gamma   90.00
#
_symmetry.space_group_name_H-M   'P 1'
#
loop_
_entity.id
_entity.type
_entity.pdbx_description
1 polymer ?
#
loop_
_entity_poly.entity_id
_entity_poly.type
_entity_poly.pdbx_seq_one_letter_code
_entity_poly.pdbx_strand_id
1 'polypeptide(L)'
;MTAWHSLFIPSTDQPAVVQALQDALVELGYRPFNPFGLVPGKAYPRAVRLFVSPPRAGWVRVIGQPDERLLPRLSQLAPCLLVWLDGAEGDVQLYTDGQPADPEALVEFLRPGRTEDDLKNALGRPTVSAATTEPLPLDALPDDVKALARGVDMKHARRLFARLSGTTARRSGASEDVARQAQALIAAGSPPDWQSGSGRRLIEVLACLSIPDGWQRPDFTTLRDAYQVRARLQQRPNASLYPGDAEALEAVPDALDYTPVYAGAEAQA
;
A
#
# COMPACT_ATOMS: atom_id res chain seq x y z
N MET A 1 6.72 1.84 4.56
CA MET A 1 5.95 0.79 3.88
C MET A 1 6.68 0.47 2.61
N THR A 2 7.04 -0.79 2.40
CA THR A 2 7.60 -1.35 1.18
C THR A 2 6.54 -2.14 0.41
N ALA A 3 5.45 -2.58 1.06
CA ALA A 3 4.29 -3.13 0.37
C ALA A 3 3.68 -2.08 -0.57
N TRP A 4 3.34 -2.51 -1.78
CA TRP A 4 2.73 -1.67 -2.80
C TRP A 4 1.21 -1.79 -2.75
N HIS A 5 0.52 -0.67 -2.61
CA HIS A 5 -0.95 -0.60 -2.62
C HIS A 5 -1.38 0.52 -3.54
N SER A 6 -2.44 0.29 -4.32
CA SER A 6 -3.11 1.33 -5.09
C SER A 6 -4.58 1.03 -5.23
N LEU A 7 -5.41 2.06 -5.07
CA LEU A 7 -6.82 2.02 -5.41
C LEU A 7 -7.01 2.85 -6.69
N PHE A 8 -7.60 2.25 -7.71
CA PHE A 8 -7.94 2.91 -8.97
C PHE A 8 -9.44 3.18 -9.03
N ILE A 9 -9.79 4.42 -9.37
CA ILE A 9 -11.17 4.89 -9.48
C ILE A 9 -11.31 5.57 -10.86
N PRO A 10 -12.24 5.13 -11.72
CA PRO A 10 -12.48 5.78 -13.01
C PRO A 10 -13.20 7.10 -12.75
N SER A 11 -12.42 8.19 -12.77
CA SER A 11 -12.88 9.54 -12.50
C SER A 11 -11.93 10.55 -13.12
N THR A 12 -12.47 11.68 -13.53
CA THR A 12 -11.72 12.89 -13.94
C THR A 12 -11.74 13.98 -12.88
N ASP A 13 -12.35 13.73 -11.72
CA ASP A 13 -12.52 14.69 -10.63
C ASP A 13 -11.74 14.24 -9.38
N GLN A 14 -10.48 14.66 -9.31
CA GLN A 14 -9.61 14.41 -8.15
C GLN A 14 -10.18 15.03 -6.86
N PRO A 15 -10.65 16.30 -6.84
CA PRO A 15 -11.30 16.88 -5.65
C PRO A 15 -12.46 16.05 -5.11
N ALA A 16 -13.35 15.52 -5.96
CA ALA A 16 -14.47 14.69 -5.51
C ALA A 16 -13.99 13.39 -4.85
N VAL A 17 -12.95 12.74 -5.40
CA VAL A 17 -12.36 11.54 -4.80
C VAL A 17 -11.70 11.85 -3.45
N VAL A 18 -10.97 12.96 -3.35
CA VAL A 18 -10.37 13.43 -2.09
C VAL A 18 -11.44 13.67 -1.02
N GLN A 19 -12.51 14.36 -1.38
CA GLN A 19 -13.61 14.67 -0.47
C GLN A 19 -14.28 13.40 0.04
N ALA A 20 -14.62 12.46 -0.84
CA ALA A 20 -15.23 11.20 -0.45
C ALA A 20 -14.31 10.33 0.44
N LEU A 21 -13.00 10.33 0.18
CA LEU A 21 -12.03 9.68 1.06
C LEU A 21 -12.01 10.30 2.46
N GLN A 22 -11.99 11.63 2.54
CA GLN A 22 -11.97 12.35 3.81
C GLN A 22 -13.26 12.12 4.60
N ASP A 23 -14.43 12.21 3.95
CA ASP A 23 -15.73 11.99 4.58
C ASP A 23 -15.85 10.54 5.08
N ALA A 24 -15.49 9.55 4.26
CA ALA A 24 -15.53 8.15 4.65
C ALA A 24 -14.56 7.85 5.82
N LEU A 25 -13.38 8.48 5.85
CA LEU A 25 -12.45 8.35 6.98
C LEU A 25 -13.04 8.93 8.27
N VAL A 26 -13.69 10.09 8.19
CA VAL A 26 -14.36 10.72 9.34
C VAL A 26 -15.52 9.86 9.83
N GLU A 27 -16.34 9.31 8.93
CA GLU A 27 -17.42 8.37 9.26
C GLU A 27 -16.90 7.11 9.98
N LEU A 28 -15.71 6.63 9.61
CA LEU A 28 -15.02 5.52 10.27
C LEU A 28 -14.32 5.90 11.60
N GLY A 29 -14.46 7.14 12.05
CA GLY A 29 -13.91 7.64 13.31
C GLY A 29 -12.45 8.10 13.23
N TYR A 30 -11.87 8.24 12.04
CA TYR A 30 -10.56 8.84 11.87
C TYR A 30 -10.63 10.37 11.97
N ARG A 31 -9.54 10.97 12.45
CA ARG A 31 -9.36 12.43 12.50
C ARG A 31 -8.32 12.86 11.48
N PRO A 32 -8.63 13.82 10.59
CA PRO A 32 -7.67 14.31 9.62
C PRO A 32 -6.47 14.98 10.32
N PHE A 33 -5.29 14.84 9.74
CA PHE A 33 -4.09 15.57 10.17
C PHE A 33 -3.19 15.88 8.98
N ASN A 34 -2.35 16.91 9.08
CA ASN A 34 -1.38 17.24 8.04
C ASN A 34 0.05 16.93 8.53
N PRO A 35 0.72 15.89 7.99
CA PRO A 35 2.09 15.55 8.39
C PRO A 35 3.14 16.51 7.82
N PHE A 36 2.78 17.35 6.84
CA PHE A 36 3.66 18.32 6.19
C PHE A 36 3.52 19.73 6.79
N GLY A 37 2.74 19.87 7.86
CA GLY A 37 2.59 21.11 8.60
C GLY A 37 3.80 21.43 9.49
N LEU A 38 3.83 22.66 10.00
CA LEU A 38 4.92 23.16 10.87
C LEU A 38 4.84 22.62 12.30
N VAL A 39 3.67 22.15 12.74
CA VAL A 39 3.44 21.66 14.11
C VAL A 39 3.51 20.12 14.10
N PRO A 40 4.31 19.49 14.99
CA PRO A 40 4.34 18.05 15.12
C PRO A 40 2.93 17.49 15.34
N GLY A 41 2.48 16.64 14.43
CA GLY A 41 1.16 16.02 14.52
C GLY A 41 1.06 15.04 15.69
N LYS A 42 -0.17 14.78 16.13
CA LYS A 42 -0.46 13.71 17.09
C LYS A 42 -0.06 12.36 16.49
N ALA A 43 0.62 11.53 17.28
CA ALA A 43 0.87 10.14 16.90
C ALA A 43 -0.42 9.33 17.09
N TYR A 44 -0.84 8.64 16.04
CA TYR A 44 -2.01 7.77 16.08
C TYR A 44 -1.57 6.30 15.99
N PRO A 45 -2.14 5.40 16.82
CA PRO A 45 -1.86 3.97 16.73
C PRO A 45 -2.31 3.38 15.39
N ARG A 46 -3.40 3.92 14.83
CA ARG A 46 -3.86 3.62 13.47
C ARG A 46 -3.83 4.89 12.63
N ALA A 47 -3.17 4.83 11.49
CA ALA A 47 -3.09 5.96 10.58
C ALA A 47 -3.25 5.50 9.13
N VAL A 48 -4.15 6.16 8.41
CA VAL A 48 -4.29 6.06 6.96
C VAL A 48 -3.46 7.18 6.35
N ARG A 49 -2.57 6.82 5.41
CA ARG A 49 -1.62 7.73 4.76
C ARG A 49 -1.71 7.51 3.26
N LEU A 50 -2.34 8.44 2.57
CA LEU A 50 -2.64 8.32 1.16
C LEU A 50 -2.22 9.58 0.40
N PHE A 51 -1.96 9.40 -0.88
CA PHE A 51 -1.92 10.47 -1.86
C PHE A 51 -2.90 10.17 -2.97
N VAL A 52 -3.65 11.17 -3.40
CA VAL A 52 -4.57 11.07 -4.54
C VAL A 52 -3.92 11.73 -5.74
N SER A 53 -3.72 10.98 -6.83
CA SER A 53 -3.09 11.50 -8.04
C SER A 53 -3.98 12.49 -8.79
N PRO A 54 -3.41 13.40 -9.60
CA PRO A 54 -4.19 14.05 -10.64
C PRO A 54 -4.80 13.00 -11.58
N PRO A 55 -5.94 13.27 -12.22
CA PRO A 55 -6.56 12.33 -13.14
C PRO A 55 -5.69 12.10 -14.38
N ARG A 56 -5.55 10.85 -14.81
CA ARG A 56 -4.82 10.49 -16.04
C ARG A 56 -5.61 9.44 -16.81
N ALA A 57 -5.90 9.73 -18.08
CA ALA A 57 -6.70 8.87 -18.97
C ALA A 57 -8.06 8.43 -18.37
N GLY A 58 -8.74 9.32 -17.63
CA GLY A 58 -10.02 9.01 -16.99
C GLY A 58 -9.92 8.24 -15.67
N TRP A 59 -8.73 8.10 -15.10
CA TRP A 59 -8.51 7.42 -13.84
C TRP A 59 -7.85 8.31 -12.79
N VAL A 60 -8.30 8.19 -11.54
CA VAL A 60 -7.63 8.66 -10.34
C VAL A 60 -7.01 7.47 -9.63
N ARG A 61 -5.72 7.58 -9.28
CA ARG A 61 -5.00 6.59 -8.48
C ARG A 61 -4.82 7.13 -7.06
N VAL A 62 -5.24 6.34 -6.08
CA VAL A 62 -4.96 6.57 -4.67
C VAL A 62 -3.77 5.69 -4.28
N ILE A 63 -2.69 6.32 -3.82
CA ILE A 63 -1.39 5.71 -3.56
C ILE A 63 -1.19 5.60 -2.05
N GLY A 64 -0.81 4.40 -1.58
CA GLY A 64 -0.70 4.07 -0.16
C GLY A 64 -1.70 2.98 0.22
N GLN A 65 -1.69 2.56 1.48
CA GLN A 65 -2.54 1.49 1.99
C GLN A 65 -3.86 2.07 2.52
N PRO A 66 -4.97 2.00 1.77
CA PRO A 66 -6.27 2.44 2.27
C PRO A 66 -6.77 1.47 3.36
N ASP A 67 -7.61 1.97 4.24
CA ASP A 67 -8.45 1.11 5.08
C ASP A 67 -9.54 0.50 4.19
N GLU A 68 -9.58 -0.83 4.06
CA GLU A 68 -10.51 -1.51 3.13
C GLU A 68 -11.99 -1.22 3.45
N ARG A 69 -12.30 -0.78 4.68
CA ARG A 69 -13.66 -0.35 5.06
C ARG A 69 -14.12 0.92 4.33
N LEU A 70 -13.21 1.61 3.64
CA LEU A 70 -13.53 2.74 2.77
C LEU A 70 -14.16 2.29 1.45
N LEU A 71 -13.86 1.07 0.97
CA LEU A 71 -14.23 0.63 -0.38
C LEU A 71 -15.74 0.68 -0.64
N PRO A 72 -16.63 0.24 0.27
CA PRO A 72 -18.07 0.39 0.06
C PRO A 72 -18.48 1.83 -0.21
N ARG A 73 -18.04 2.78 0.62
CA ARG A 73 -18.42 4.19 0.48
C ARG A 73 -17.86 4.82 -0.79
N LEU A 74 -16.59 4.56 -1.11
CA LEU A 74 -15.94 5.10 -2.30
C LEU A 74 -16.56 4.54 -3.59
N SER A 75 -16.96 3.27 -3.57
CA SER A 75 -17.56 2.61 -4.73
C SER A 75 -18.93 3.17 -5.14
N GLN A 76 -19.53 4.04 -4.32
CA GLN A 76 -20.73 4.80 -4.66
C GLN A 76 -20.46 5.98 -5.59
N LEU A 77 -19.19 6.40 -5.73
CA LEU A 77 -18.80 7.42 -6.72
C LEU A 77 -18.63 6.79 -8.11
N ALA A 78 -17.91 5.68 -8.15
CA ALA A 78 -17.58 4.90 -9.33
C ALA A 78 -16.99 3.55 -8.88
N PRO A 79 -16.93 2.53 -9.75
CA PRO A 79 -16.27 1.27 -9.43
C PRO A 79 -14.85 1.45 -8.87
N CYS A 80 -14.52 0.72 -7.82
CA CYS A 80 -13.27 0.85 -7.08
C CYS A 80 -12.45 -0.43 -7.21
N LEU A 81 -11.25 -0.33 -7.79
CA LEU A 81 -10.33 -1.45 -7.92
C LEU A 81 -9.13 -1.27 -6.98
N LEU A 82 -9.17 -1.96 -5.84
CA LEU A 82 -8.03 -2.03 -4.92
C LEU A 82 -7.10 -3.15 -5.36
N VAL A 83 -5.83 -2.82 -5.53
CA VAL A 83 -4.76 -3.79 -5.82
C VAL A 83 -3.61 -3.60 -4.83
N TRP A 84 -3.02 -4.72 -4.43
CA TRP A 84 -1.84 -4.68 -3.57
C TRP A 84 -0.89 -5.84 -3.82
N LEU A 85 0.38 -5.61 -3.53
CA LEU A 85 1.46 -6.58 -3.67
C LEU A 85 2.50 -6.35 -2.55
N ASP A 86 2.65 -7.35 -1.70
CA ASP A 86 3.64 -7.45 -0.63
C ASP A 86 4.52 -8.68 -0.88
N GLY A 87 5.75 -8.44 -1.36
CA GLY A 87 6.59 -9.54 -1.84
C GLY A 87 5.88 -10.28 -2.99
N ALA A 88 5.70 -11.59 -2.81
CA ALA A 88 5.04 -12.45 -3.80
C ALA A 88 3.52 -12.59 -3.57
N GLU A 89 2.98 -12.03 -2.49
CA GLU A 89 1.58 -12.10 -2.13
C GLU A 89 0.89 -10.82 -2.57
N GLY A 90 -0.30 -10.96 -3.17
CA GLY A 90 -1.03 -9.81 -3.67
C GLY A 90 -2.43 -10.21 -4.07
N ASP A 91 -3.30 -9.22 -4.13
CA ASP A 91 -4.70 -9.45 -4.48
C ASP A 91 -5.34 -8.26 -5.19
N VAL A 92 -6.52 -8.53 -5.76
CA VAL A 92 -7.38 -7.59 -6.44
C VAL A 92 -8.76 -7.66 -5.79
N GLN A 93 -9.26 -6.52 -5.31
CA GLN A 93 -10.63 -6.39 -4.84
C GLN A 93 -11.35 -5.36 -5.69
N LEU A 94 -12.55 -5.69 -6.14
CA LEU A 94 -13.41 -4.81 -6.93
C LEU A 94 -14.70 -4.56 -6.15
N TYR A 95 -15.10 -3.30 -6.06
CA TYR A 95 -16.35 -2.87 -5.44
C TYR A 95 -17.14 -1.95 -6.39
N THR A 96 -18.46 -2.10 -6.40
CA THR A 96 -19.41 -1.17 -7.03
C THR A 96 -20.59 -0.97 -6.10
N ASP A 97 -21.12 0.26 -6.03
CA ASP A 97 -22.37 0.57 -5.34
C ASP A 97 -22.45 0.05 -3.88
N GLY A 98 -21.31 0.04 -3.18
CA GLY A 98 -21.22 -0.38 -1.79
C GLY A 98 -20.95 -1.87 -1.56
N GLN A 99 -20.80 -2.68 -2.62
CA GLN A 99 -20.67 -4.13 -2.52
C GLN A 99 -19.45 -4.65 -3.31
N PRO A 100 -18.87 -5.79 -2.90
CA PRO A 100 -17.95 -6.54 -3.77
C PRO A 100 -18.62 -6.83 -5.11
N ALA A 101 -17.86 -6.71 -6.19
CA ALA A 101 -18.40 -6.80 -7.53
C ALA A 101 -17.56 -7.69 -8.44
N ASP A 102 -18.23 -8.19 -9.48
CA ASP A 102 -17.63 -9.02 -10.51
C ASP A 102 -17.01 -8.16 -11.63
N PRO A 103 -16.16 -8.75 -12.49
CA PRO A 103 -15.38 -8.00 -13.49
C PRO A 103 -16.23 -7.26 -14.53
N GLU A 104 -17.50 -7.63 -14.70
CA GLU A 104 -18.48 -6.97 -15.55
C GLU A 104 -18.58 -5.46 -15.25
N ALA A 105 -18.39 -5.06 -13.98
CA ALA A 105 -18.42 -3.66 -13.57
C ALA A 105 -17.27 -2.81 -14.16
N LEU A 106 -16.28 -3.44 -14.80
CA LEU A 106 -15.15 -2.77 -15.43
C LEU A 106 -15.17 -2.81 -16.97
N VAL A 107 -16.21 -3.39 -17.59
CA VAL A 107 -16.27 -3.57 -19.06
C VAL A 107 -16.18 -2.25 -19.81
N GLU A 108 -16.82 -1.19 -19.32
CA GLU A 108 -16.79 0.14 -19.92
C GLU A 108 -15.40 0.80 -19.88
N PHE A 109 -14.49 0.29 -19.03
CA PHE A 109 -13.15 0.84 -18.85
C PHE A 109 -12.05 -0.05 -19.43
N LEU A 110 -12.42 -1.06 -20.22
CA LEU A 110 -11.47 -1.89 -20.95
C LEU A 110 -10.67 -1.05 -21.95
N ARG A 111 -9.40 -1.41 -22.09
CA ARG A 111 -8.52 -0.84 -23.12
C ARG A 111 -8.98 -1.30 -24.51
N PRO A 112 -8.80 -0.48 -25.58
CA PRO A 112 -9.10 -0.93 -26.93
C PRO A 112 -8.42 -2.27 -27.28
N GLY A 113 -9.20 -3.20 -27.82
CA GLY A 113 -8.74 -4.55 -28.16
C GLY A 113 -8.75 -5.56 -27.02
N ARG A 114 -9.18 -5.18 -25.81
CA ARG A 114 -9.40 -6.09 -24.68
C ARG A 114 -10.88 -6.43 -24.54
N THR A 115 -11.16 -7.65 -24.10
CA THR A 115 -12.51 -8.15 -23.86
C THR A 115 -12.77 -8.39 -22.38
N GLU A 116 -14.04 -8.56 -22.03
CA GLU A 116 -14.45 -9.01 -20.70
C GLU A 116 -13.84 -10.37 -20.34
N ASP A 117 -13.76 -11.28 -21.31
CA ASP A 117 -13.13 -12.60 -21.13
C ASP A 117 -11.64 -12.48 -20.82
N ASP A 118 -10.91 -11.53 -21.44
CA ASP A 118 -9.51 -11.27 -21.10
C ASP A 118 -9.36 -10.89 -19.62
N LEU A 119 -10.24 -10.01 -19.12
CA LEU A 119 -10.23 -9.55 -17.74
C LEU A 119 -10.61 -10.68 -16.77
N LYS A 120 -11.66 -11.45 -17.08
CA LYS A 120 -12.08 -12.64 -16.31
C LYS A 120 -10.97 -13.67 -16.24
N ASN A 121 -10.32 -13.95 -17.37
CA ASN A 121 -9.19 -14.86 -17.44
C ASN A 121 -8.03 -14.36 -16.58
N ALA A 122 -7.68 -13.07 -16.63
CA ALA A 122 -6.63 -12.50 -15.80
C ALA A 122 -6.96 -12.60 -14.30
N LEU A 123 -8.18 -12.26 -13.90
CA LEU A 123 -8.61 -12.33 -12.50
C LEU A 123 -8.72 -13.76 -11.97
N GLY A 124 -9.14 -14.71 -12.81
CA GLY A 124 -9.29 -16.13 -12.49
C GLY A 124 -7.97 -16.90 -12.44
N ARG A 125 -6.84 -16.29 -12.82
CA ARG A 125 -5.54 -16.97 -12.69
C ARG A 125 -5.24 -17.25 -11.23
N PRO A 126 -4.86 -18.49 -10.90
CA PRO A 126 -4.48 -18.82 -9.55
C PRO A 126 -3.27 -17.98 -9.16
N THR A 127 -3.41 -17.23 -8.06
CA THR A 127 -2.27 -16.71 -7.33
C THR A 127 -1.56 -17.94 -6.79
N VAL A 128 -0.47 -18.36 -7.41
CA VAL A 128 0.39 -19.39 -6.84
C VAL A 128 0.99 -18.79 -5.58
N SER A 129 0.27 -18.92 -4.47
CA SER A 129 0.85 -18.76 -3.16
C SER A 129 1.98 -19.76 -3.11
N ALA A 130 3.20 -19.31 -2.86
CA ALA A 130 4.30 -20.20 -2.55
C ALA A 130 3.95 -20.90 -1.23
N ALA A 131 3.16 -21.97 -1.30
CA ALA A 131 2.66 -22.72 -0.17
C ALA A 131 2.70 -24.20 -0.53
N THR A 132 3.91 -24.76 -0.47
CA THR A 132 4.20 -26.10 0.08
C THR A 132 5.71 -26.18 0.26
N THR A 133 6.24 -25.56 1.31
CA THR A 133 7.48 -26.10 1.89
C THR A 133 7.03 -27.07 2.96
N GLU A 134 7.49 -28.31 2.84
CA GLU A 134 7.25 -29.44 3.75
C GLU A 134 7.17 -29.03 5.23
N PRO A 135 6.37 -29.73 6.05
CA PRO A 135 6.35 -29.50 7.50
C PRO A 135 7.76 -29.76 8.04
N LEU A 136 8.47 -28.69 8.38
CA LEU A 136 9.74 -28.80 9.10
C LEU A 136 9.49 -29.54 10.43
N PRO A 137 10.37 -30.45 10.85
CA PRO A 137 10.21 -31.20 12.08
C PRO A 137 10.34 -30.22 13.26
N LEU A 138 9.19 -29.84 13.82
CA LEU A 138 9.07 -28.92 14.96
C LEU A 138 9.84 -29.43 16.18
N ASP A 139 10.11 -30.74 16.25
CA ASP A 139 10.82 -31.38 17.35
C ASP A 139 12.30 -31.00 17.44
N ALA A 140 12.91 -30.53 16.35
CA ALA A 140 14.32 -30.14 16.30
C ALA A 140 14.60 -28.68 16.74
N LEU A 141 13.56 -27.92 17.10
CA LEU A 141 13.72 -26.53 17.56
C LEU A 141 13.92 -26.46 19.09
N PRO A 142 14.80 -25.58 19.60
CA PRO A 142 14.91 -25.28 21.03
C PRO A 142 13.57 -24.82 21.63
N ASP A 143 13.30 -25.15 22.89
CA ASP A 143 11.98 -24.96 23.51
C ASP A 143 11.52 -23.49 23.55
N ASP A 144 12.46 -22.55 23.68
CA ASP A 144 12.20 -21.11 23.65
C ASP A 144 11.65 -20.62 22.28
N VAL A 145 11.99 -21.34 21.20
CA VAL A 145 11.53 -21.05 19.83
C VAL A 145 10.16 -21.69 19.55
N LYS A 146 9.89 -22.87 20.13
CA LYS A 146 8.58 -23.54 20.04
C LYS A 146 7.47 -22.71 20.68
N ALA A 147 7.77 -21.98 21.75
CA ALA A 147 6.82 -21.10 22.43
C ALA A 147 6.40 -19.90 21.56
N LEU A 148 7.32 -19.36 20.74
CA LEU A 148 7.06 -18.24 19.81
C LEU A 148 6.34 -18.68 18.51
N ALA A 149 6.57 -19.92 18.06
CA ALA A 149 6.00 -20.46 16.83
C ALA A 149 4.48 -20.71 16.90
N ARG A 150 3.88 -20.78 18.09
CA ARG A 150 2.43 -21.04 18.26
C ARG A 150 1.53 -19.86 17.87
N GLY A 151 2.09 -18.69 17.56
CA GLY A 151 1.31 -17.48 17.25
C GLY A 151 1.85 -16.60 16.13
N VAL A 152 2.84 -17.06 15.35
CA VAL A 152 3.49 -16.25 14.31
C VAL A 152 3.62 -17.05 13.01
N ASP A 153 3.33 -16.42 11.88
CA ASP A 153 3.53 -16.98 10.54
C ASP A 153 5.01 -17.38 10.31
N MET A 154 5.22 -18.68 10.10
CA MET A 154 6.52 -19.36 10.09
C MET A 154 7.42 -18.95 8.91
N LYS A 155 6.87 -18.31 7.86
CA LYS A 155 7.67 -17.71 6.77
C LYS A 155 8.47 -16.50 7.25
N HIS A 156 7.92 -15.72 8.19
CA HIS A 156 8.55 -14.55 8.79
C HIS A 156 9.62 -14.94 9.83
N ALA A 157 9.43 -16.07 10.52
CA ALA A 157 10.39 -16.61 11.49
C ALA A 157 11.76 -16.97 10.87
N ARG A 158 11.80 -17.49 9.63
CA ARG A 158 13.07 -17.86 8.95
C ARG A 158 13.97 -16.64 8.64
N ARG A 159 13.39 -15.50 8.24
CA ARG A 159 14.15 -14.25 8.03
C ARG A 159 14.60 -13.63 9.35
N LEU A 160 13.78 -13.71 10.40
CA LEU A 160 14.15 -13.33 11.75
C LEU A 160 15.34 -14.18 12.24
N PHE A 161 15.29 -15.50 12.02
CA PHE A 161 16.35 -16.43 12.40
C PHE A 161 17.67 -16.15 11.66
N ALA A 162 17.62 -15.95 10.33
CA ALA A 162 18.82 -15.66 9.51
C ALA A 162 19.50 -14.33 9.86
N ARG A 163 18.77 -13.36 10.42
CA ARG A 163 19.34 -12.08 10.89
C ARG A 163 19.75 -12.11 12.36
N LEU A 164 19.00 -12.80 13.22
CA LEU A 164 19.34 -12.97 14.63
C LEU A 164 20.61 -13.82 14.79
N SER A 165 20.79 -14.87 13.98
CA SER A 165 22.03 -15.67 13.98
C SER A 165 23.27 -14.90 13.50
N GLY A 166 23.07 -13.75 12.82
CA GLY A 166 24.14 -12.81 12.47
C GLY A 166 24.45 -11.77 13.55
N THR A 167 23.52 -11.52 14.50
CA THR A 167 23.64 -10.44 15.49
C THR A 167 23.72 -10.91 16.95
N THR A 168 23.43 -12.17 17.25
CA THR A 168 23.58 -12.77 18.60
C THR A 168 25.04 -12.99 19.04
N ALA A 169 26.02 -12.41 18.35
CA ALA A 169 27.39 -12.33 18.86
C ALA A 169 27.59 -11.21 19.92
N ARG A 170 26.61 -10.33 20.18
CA ARG A 170 26.76 -9.32 21.25
C ARG A 170 25.43 -8.82 21.82
N ARG A 171 25.34 -8.93 23.15
CA ARG A 171 24.39 -8.32 24.11
C ARG A 171 23.08 -9.06 24.41
N SER A 172 23.06 -9.60 25.62
CA SER A 172 21.92 -10.02 26.43
C SER A 172 21.15 -8.82 26.99
N GLY A 173 19.86 -8.73 26.65
CA GLY A 173 18.91 -7.74 27.21
C GLY A 173 17.71 -7.38 26.30
N ALA A 174 17.30 -8.26 25.38
CA ALA A 174 16.60 -7.87 24.16
C ALA A 174 15.30 -8.68 23.88
N SER A 175 14.25 -8.52 24.70
CA SER A 175 12.94 -9.14 24.41
C SER A 175 11.93 -8.12 23.86
N GLU A 176 11.71 -6.98 24.52
CA GLU A 176 10.74 -5.98 24.08
C GLU A 176 11.18 -5.20 22.83
N ASP A 177 12.46 -4.82 22.74
CA ASP A 177 12.98 -4.10 21.58
C ASP A 177 13.01 -5.00 20.33
N VAL A 178 13.22 -6.31 20.50
CA VAL A 178 13.18 -7.29 19.39
C VAL A 178 11.75 -7.49 18.92
N ALA A 179 10.77 -7.57 19.83
CA ALA A 179 9.35 -7.65 19.46
C ALA A 179 8.89 -6.38 18.71
N ARG A 180 9.28 -5.19 19.19
CA ARG A 180 8.96 -3.90 18.55
C ARG A 180 9.62 -3.78 17.17
N GLN A 181 10.87 -4.22 17.03
CA GLN A 181 11.57 -4.25 15.74
C GLN A 181 10.95 -5.26 14.77
N ALA A 182 10.56 -6.45 15.25
CA ALA A 182 9.85 -7.44 14.44
C ALA A 182 8.49 -6.91 13.95
N GLN A 183 7.74 -6.24 14.83
CA GLN A 183 6.46 -5.63 14.47
C GLN A 183 6.63 -4.44 13.51
N ALA A 184 7.70 -3.66 13.64
CA ALA A 184 8.05 -2.61 12.68
C ALA A 184 8.44 -3.18 11.31
N LEU A 185 9.08 -4.35 11.25
CA LEU A 185 9.39 -5.04 10.00
C LEU A 185 8.14 -5.64 9.35
N ILE A 186 7.22 -6.21 10.13
CA ILE A 186 5.91 -6.68 9.64
C ILE A 186 5.10 -5.49 9.11
N ALA A 187 5.07 -4.36 9.84
CA ALA A 187 4.41 -3.14 9.39
C ALA A 187 5.12 -2.46 8.20
N ALA A 188 6.38 -2.77 7.96
CA ALA A 188 7.09 -2.29 6.79
C ALA A 188 6.65 -3.06 5.53
N GLY A 189 6.30 -4.34 5.63
CA GLY A 189 6.05 -5.22 4.48
C GLY A 189 7.35 -5.67 3.79
N SER A 190 7.23 -6.37 2.66
CA SER A 190 8.31 -6.71 1.73
C SER A 190 8.19 -5.87 0.44
N PRO A 191 9.29 -5.57 -0.25
CA PRO A 191 9.23 -4.94 -1.58
C PRO A 191 8.40 -5.81 -2.55
N PRO A 192 7.62 -5.21 -3.46
CA PRO A 192 6.80 -5.97 -4.41
C PRO A 192 7.66 -6.81 -5.36
N ASP A 193 7.35 -8.10 -5.47
CA ASP A 193 7.93 -9.01 -6.45
C ASP A 193 6.98 -9.15 -7.65
N TRP A 194 7.20 -8.31 -8.66
CA TRP A 194 6.43 -8.31 -9.90
C TRP A 194 6.63 -9.57 -10.76
N GLN A 195 7.65 -10.39 -10.49
CA GLN A 195 7.88 -11.64 -11.19
C GLN A 195 7.13 -12.82 -10.56
N SER A 196 6.58 -12.64 -9.36
CA SER A 196 5.72 -13.62 -8.70
C SER A 196 4.43 -13.88 -9.49
N GLY A 197 3.73 -14.97 -9.17
CA GLY A 197 2.43 -15.30 -9.76
C GLY A 197 1.40 -14.17 -9.52
N SER A 198 1.33 -13.66 -8.30
CA SER A 198 0.46 -12.53 -7.95
C SER A 198 0.86 -11.25 -8.69
N GLY A 199 2.16 -10.95 -8.76
CA GLY A 199 2.67 -9.78 -9.50
C GLY A 199 2.30 -9.82 -10.98
N ARG A 200 2.47 -10.96 -11.64
CA ARG A 200 2.06 -11.15 -13.05
C ARG A 200 0.55 -11.06 -13.24
N ARG A 201 -0.24 -11.64 -12.33
CA ARG A 201 -1.71 -11.51 -12.33
C ARG A 201 -2.13 -10.05 -12.28
N LEU A 202 -1.56 -9.24 -11.37
CA LEU A 202 -1.87 -7.81 -11.29
C LEU A 202 -1.52 -7.06 -12.58
N ILE A 203 -0.36 -7.38 -13.18
CA ILE A 203 0.05 -6.79 -14.46
C ILE A 203 -0.97 -7.11 -15.55
N GLU A 204 -1.42 -8.36 -15.65
CA GLU A 204 -2.39 -8.77 -16.67
C GLU A 204 -3.76 -8.12 -16.47
N VAL A 205 -4.26 -8.06 -15.23
CA VAL A 205 -5.51 -7.38 -14.88
C VAL A 205 -5.45 -5.91 -15.26
N LEU A 206 -4.42 -5.19 -14.83
CA LEU A 206 -4.29 -3.75 -15.12
C LEU A 206 -3.99 -3.47 -16.60
N ALA A 207 -3.37 -4.41 -17.32
CA ALA A 207 -3.18 -4.32 -18.77
C ALA A 207 -4.49 -4.52 -19.57
N CYS A 208 -5.56 -5.04 -18.96
CA CYS A 208 -6.89 -5.10 -19.57
C CYS A 208 -7.60 -3.74 -19.53
N LEU A 209 -7.25 -2.87 -18.59
CA LEU A 209 -7.93 -1.61 -18.33
C LEU A 209 -7.25 -0.44 -19.05
N SER A 210 -8.01 0.64 -19.26
CA SER A 210 -7.53 1.90 -19.83
C SER A 210 -6.63 2.72 -18.88
N ILE A 211 -6.16 2.10 -17.78
CA ILE A 211 -5.20 2.69 -16.85
C ILE A 211 -3.86 2.94 -17.58
N PRO A 212 -3.25 4.13 -17.46
CA PRO A 212 -1.99 4.45 -18.11
C PRO A 212 -0.86 3.48 -17.77
N ASP A 213 0.06 3.29 -18.71
CA ASP A 213 1.27 2.51 -18.48
C ASP A 213 2.15 3.18 -17.41
N GLY A 214 3.01 2.41 -16.74
CA GLY A 214 3.84 2.91 -15.64
C GLY A 214 3.06 3.20 -14.35
N TRP A 215 1.83 2.72 -14.23
CA TRP A 215 0.95 2.87 -13.06
C TRP A 215 1.55 2.40 -11.73
N GLN A 216 2.63 1.61 -11.73
CA GLN A 216 3.32 1.21 -10.51
C GLN A 216 3.95 2.42 -9.80
N ARG A 217 4.30 3.46 -10.57
CA ARG A 217 5.08 4.63 -10.13
C ARG A 217 4.25 5.92 -10.15
N PRO A 218 4.57 6.88 -9.25
CA PRO A 218 5.49 6.73 -8.12
C PRO A 218 4.91 5.77 -7.06
N ASP A 219 5.78 5.19 -6.24
CA ASP A 219 5.35 4.53 -5.00
C ASP A 219 5.13 5.58 -3.89
N PHE A 220 4.51 5.15 -2.78
CA PHE A 220 4.17 6.04 -1.68
C PHE A 220 5.39 6.75 -1.07
N THR A 221 6.51 6.04 -0.88
CA THR A 221 7.69 6.60 -0.21
C THR A 221 8.36 7.64 -1.10
N THR A 222 8.57 7.30 -2.37
CA THR A 222 9.12 8.19 -3.39
C THR A 222 8.27 9.47 -3.51
N LEU A 223 6.94 9.33 -3.57
CA LEU A 223 6.04 10.48 -3.64
C LEU A 223 6.04 11.32 -2.35
N ARG A 224 6.00 10.68 -1.17
CA ARG A 224 6.02 11.38 0.13
C ARG A 224 7.25 12.26 0.26
N ASP A 225 8.42 11.71 -0.08
CA ASP A 225 9.69 12.40 0.08
C ASP A 225 9.78 13.59 -0.89
N ALA A 226 9.41 13.40 -2.16
CA ALA A 226 9.32 14.47 -3.14
C ALA A 226 8.32 15.57 -2.73
N TYR A 227 7.14 15.18 -2.24
CA TYR A 227 6.10 16.09 -1.78
C TYR A 227 6.60 16.93 -0.60
N GLN A 228 7.23 16.32 0.39
CA GLN A 228 7.74 16.99 1.57
C GLN A 228 8.77 18.08 1.20
N VAL A 229 9.69 17.77 0.30
CA VAL A 229 10.70 18.74 -0.16
C VAL A 229 10.04 19.89 -0.92
N ARG A 230 9.12 19.60 -1.85
CA ARG A 230 8.39 20.62 -2.62
C ARG A 230 7.55 21.51 -1.72
N ALA A 231 6.78 20.95 -0.79
CA ALA A 231 5.95 21.70 0.15
C ALA A 231 6.80 22.63 1.03
N ARG A 232 7.97 22.16 1.49
CA ARG A 232 8.93 22.98 2.24
C ARG A 232 9.44 24.15 1.40
N LEU A 233 9.83 23.91 0.14
CA LEU A 233 10.33 24.94 -0.77
C LEU A 233 9.23 25.93 -1.16
N GLN A 234 7.97 25.49 -1.29
CA GLN A 234 6.84 26.38 -1.54
C GLN A 234 6.64 27.37 -0.38
N GLN A 235 6.81 26.93 0.87
CA GLN A 235 6.74 27.79 2.05
C GLN A 235 8.01 28.62 2.26
N ARG A 236 9.18 28.10 1.84
CA ARG A 236 10.50 28.72 2.01
C ARG A 236 11.33 28.57 0.72
N PRO A 237 11.13 29.46 -0.27
CA PRO A 237 11.76 29.33 -1.59
C PRO A 237 13.29 29.31 -1.57
N ASN A 238 13.89 29.96 -0.58
CA ASN A 238 15.35 30.07 -0.44
C ASN A 238 15.94 29.04 0.53
N ALA A 239 15.17 28.03 0.96
CA ALA A 239 15.70 26.99 1.85
C ALA A 239 16.76 26.14 1.12
N SER A 240 17.89 25.91 1.78
CA SER A 240 18.90 24.99 1.26
C SER A 240 18.36 23.57 1.16
N LEU A 241 18.81 22.85 0.12
CA LEU A 241 18.52 21.43 -0.03
C LEU A 241 19.33 20.62 0.98
N TYR A 242 18.68 19.63 1.58
CA TYR A 242 19.32 18.59 2.38
C TYR A 242 19.80 17.45 1.48
N PRO A 243 20.72 16.60 1.95
CA PRO A 243 21.13 15.40 1.21
C PRO A 243 19.91 14.53 0.82
N GLY A 244 19.80 14.16 -0.46
CA GLY A 244 18.67 13.38 -0.99
C GLY A 244 17.51 14.22 -1.55
N ASP A 245 17.47 15.53 -1.27
CA ASP A 245 16.36 16.39 -1.73
C ASP A 245 16.38 16.57 -3.26
N ALA A 246 17.56 16.65 -3.87
CA ALA A 246 17.68 16.83 -5.31
C ALA A 246 17.13 15.61 -6.07
N GLU A 247 17.51 14.42 -5.63
CA GLU A 247 17.04 13.14 -6.17
C GLU A 247 15.53 12.97 -5.97
N ALA A 248 15.00 13.36 -4.80
CA ALA A 248 13.57 13.32 -4.54
C ALA A 248 12.78 14.28 -5.46
N LEU A 249 13.31 15.49 -5.72
CA LEU A 249 12.69 16.48 -6.60
C LEU A 249 12.68 16.06 -8.07
N GLU A 250 13.69 15.29 -8.50
CA GLU A 250 13.78 14.71 -9.84
C GLU A 250 12.86 13.51 -10.01
N ALA A 251 12.72 12.67 -8.98
CA ALA A 251 11.92 11.45 -9.04
C ALA A 251 10.43 11.70 -9.27
N VAL A 252 9.87 12.78 -8.69
CA VAL A 252 8.47 13.21 -8.91
C VAL A 252 8.42 14.73 -9.08
N PRO A 253 8.64 15.24 -10.31
CA PRO A 253 8.68 16.68 -10.56
C PRO A 253 7.37 17.40 -10.23
N ASP A 254 6.24 16.71 -10.44
CA ASP A 254 4.86 17.16 -10.27
C ASP A 254 4.26 16.76 -8.90
N ALA A 255 5.09 16.54 -7.87
CA ALA A 255 4.61 16.01 -6.58
C ALA A 255 3.47 16.84 -5.95
N LEU A 256 3.46 18.16 -6.13
CA LEU A 256 2.41 19.03 -5.57
C LEU A 256 1.04 18.90 -6.25
N ASP A 257 0.94 18.25 -7.40
CA ASP A 257 -0.33 17.95 -8.06
C ASP A 257 -1.07 16.79 -7.37
N TYR A 258 -0.38 16.04 -6.50
CA TYR A 258 -0.98 15.00 -5.68
C TYR A 258 -1.57 15.61 -4.41
N THR A 259 -2.78 15.19 -4.05
CA THR A 259 -3.43 15.67 -2.82
C THR A 259 -3.21 14.67 -1.69
N PRO A 260 -2.51 15.05 -0.60
CA PRO A 260 -2.33 14.17 0.56
C PRO A 260 -3.64 14.00 1.33
N VAL A 261 -3.99 12.75 1.67
CA VAL A 261 -5.11 12.41 2.56
C VAL A 261 -4.55 11.60 3.72
N TYR A 262 -4.50 12.23 4.89
CA TYR A 262 -3.93 11.66 6.11
C TYR A 262 -4.94 11.76 7.24
N ALA A 263 -5.22 10.62 7.87
CA ALA A 263 -6.14 10.57 8.99
C ALA A 263 -5.71 9.52 10.00
N GLY A 264 -5.97 9.77 11.28
CA GLY A 264 -5.55 8.90 12.38
C GLY A 264 -6.68 8.61 13.35
N ALA A 265 -6.70 7.40 13.88
CA ALA A 265 -7.69 6.94 14.86
C ALA A 265 -6.98 6.43 16.11
N GLU A 266 -7.63 6.61 17.26
CA GLU A 266 -7.21 6.01 18.52
C GLU A 266 -7.39 4.49 18.49
N ALA A 267 -6.72 3.78 19.40
CA ALA A 267 -7.06 2.39 19.66
C ALA A 267 -8.50 2.36 20.19
N GLN A 268 -9.38 1.59 19.54
CA GLN A 268 -10.72 1.36 20.08
C GLN A 268 -10.55 0.66 21.43
N ALA A 269 -11.17 1.22 22.47
CA ALA A 269 -11.19 0.65 23.81
C ALA A 269 -12.05 -0.61 23.87
#